data_AF-A0A9E1B8P4-F1
#
_entry.id   AF-A0A9E1B8P4-F1
#
_cell.length_a   1.000
_cell.length_b   1.000
_cell.length_c   1.000
_cell.angle_alpha   90.00
_cell.angle_beta   90.00
_cell.angle_gamma   90.00
#
_symmetry.space_group_name_H-M   'P 1'
#
loop_
_entity.id
_entity.type
_entity.pdbx_description
1 polymer ?
#
loop_
_entity_poly.entity_id
_entity_poly.type
_entity_poly.pdbx_seq_one_letter_code
_entity_poly.pdbx_strand_id
1 'polypeptide(L)'
;MVKTYQKAAALLLALALIFAFPVTASAAETTEARVPVTLTIVNTVSPISCTVPACLPVSLVEGYVVTANNAMITNTGKTGAIRVTKVDVQAGTFEIGSYDDFSASKNSIALNINGCSTKGAGSLTLVDGAFPAIAAEKNLAIRYKAKVSANEAVTNVNAATVIFTIAAVTDKEAA
;
A
#
# COMPACT_ATOMS: atom_id res chain seq x y z
N MET A 1 37.72 37.65 45.80
CA MET A 1 37.96 36.30 45.24
C MET A 1 36.69 35.45 45.07
N VAL A 2 35.47 35.95 45.33
CA VAL A 2 34.21 35.15 45.32
C VAL A 2 33.42 35.25 44.00
N LYS A 3 33.65 36.30 43.20
CA LYS A 3 32.84 36.63 42.01
C LYS A 3 33.14 35.75 40.79
N THR A 4 34.33 35.15 40.72
CA THR A 4 34.74 34.23 39.64
C THR A 4 34.19 32.82 39.85
N TYR A 5 34.13 32.36 41.12
CA TYR A 5 33.57 31.05 41.47
C TYR A 5 32.07 30.95 41.20
N GLN A 6 31.29 32.02 41.43
CA GLN A 6 29.86 32.03 41.08
C GLN A 6 29.63 31.91 39.57
N LYS A 7 30.47 32.55 38.74
CA LYS A 7 30.37 32.42 37.28
C LYS A 7 30.78 31.04 36.79
N ALA A 8 31.81 30.44 37.40
CA ALA A 8 32.23 29.08 37.11
C ALA A 8 31.19 28.04 37.55
N ALA A 9 30.56 28.24 38.71
CA ALA A 9 29.49 27.37 39.21
C ALA A 9 28.22 27.48 38.37
N ALA A 10 27.84 28.68 37.92
CA ALA A 10 26.72 28.88 37.02
C ALA A 10 26.96 28.23 35.65
N LEU A 11 28.19 28.29 35.13
CA LEU A 11 28.55 27.64 33.87
C LEU A 11 28.53 26.11 33.98
N LEU A 12 29.02 25.56 35.10
CA LEU A 12 28.94 24.12 35.40
C LEU A 12 27.49 23.64 35.54
N LEU A 13 26.63 24.43 36.19
CA LEU A 13 25.23 24.11 36.37
C LEU A 13 24.46 24.15 35.03
N ALA A 14 24.77 25.14 34.17
CA ALA A 14 24.21 25.21 32.83
C ALA A 14 24.64 24.02 31.95
N LEU A 15 25.89 23.56 32.06
CA LEU A 15 26.39 22.41 31.31
C LEU A 15 25.80 21.08 31.82
N ALA A 16 25.59 20.95 33.14
CA ALA A 16 24.90 19.81 33.73
C ALA A 16 23.42 19.73 33.30
N LEU A 17 22.76 20.88 33.11
CA LEU A 17 21.37 20.93 32.66
C LEU A 17 21.19 20.47 31.20
N ILE A 18 22.21 20.68 30.35
CA ILE A 18 22.23 20.21 28.96
C ILE A 18 22.38 18.67 28.89
N PHE A 19 23.06 18.06 29.87
CA PHE A 19 23.18 16.60 29.99
C PHE A 19 21.97 15.92 30.66
N ALA A 20 21.13 16.68 31.37
CA ALA A 20 19.95 16.16 32.08
C ALA A 20 18.70 16.08 31.20
N PHE A 21 18.70 16.68 30.01
CA PHE A 21 17.62 16.53 29.03
C PHE A 21 17.96 15.38 28.07
N PRO A 22 17.25 14.25 28.14
CA PRO A 22 17.34 13.25 27.08
C PRO A 22 16.80 13.89 25.80
N VAL A 23 17.67 14.21 24.85
CA VAL A 23 17.25 14.46 23.47
C VAL A 23 16.87 13.10 22.92
N THR A 24 15.60 12.73 23.09
CA THR A 24 15.04 11.57 22.42
C THR A 24 14.98 11.90 20.93
N ALA A 25 16.01 11.51 20.19
CA ALA A 25 15.91 11.31 18.76
C ALA A 25 14.93 10.15 18.54
N SER A 26 13.64 10.48 18.51
CA SER A 26 12.61 9.53 18.07
C SER A 26 12.81 9.35 16.58
N ALA A 27 13.40 8.22 16.21
CA ALA A 27 13.22 7.67 14.87
C ALA A 27 11.72 7.41 14.72
N ALA A 28 11.06 8.15 13.83
CA ALA A 28 9.69 7.87 13.45
C ALA A 28 9.67 6.47 12.82
N GLU A 29 9.13 5.50 13.56
CA GLU A 29 8.88 4.17 13.04
C GLU A 29 7.90 4.30 11.87
N THR A 30 8.40 4.11 10.65
CA THR A 30 7.57 4.00 9.47
C THR A 30 6.83 2.66 9.52
N THR A 31 5.68 2.64 10.16
CA THR A 31 4.79 1.47 10.17
C THR A 31 3.94 1.46 8.90
N GLU A 32 4.18 0.47 8.04
CA GLU A 32 3.46 0.27 6.78
C GLU A 32 1.98 -0.03 7.03
N ALA A 33 1.05 0.77 6.47
CA ALA A 33 -0.36 0.41 6.50
C ALA A 33 -0.60 -0.72 5.49
N ARG A 34 -0.93 -1.91 6.00
CA ARG A 34 -1.22 -3.08 5.16
C ARG A 34 -2.70 -3.11 4.79
N VAL A 35 -3.00 -2.87 3.51
CA VAL A 35 -4.30 -3.16 2.88
C VAL A 35 -4.41 -4.68 2.71
N PRO A 36 -5.31 -5.40 3.42
CA PRO A 36 -5.50 -6.83 3.20
C PRO A 36 -6.09 -7.08 1.81
N VAL A 37 -5.67 -8.17 1.18
CA VAL A 37 -6.19 -8.65 -0.11
C VAL A 37 -6.94 -9.96 0.16
N THR A 38 -8.26 -9.97 -0.04
CA THR A 38 -9.07 -11.20 0.07
C THR A 38 -9.21 -11.85 -1.31
N LEU A 39 -8.95 -13.16 -1.42
CA LEU A 39 -9.08 -13.90 -2.68
C LEU A 39 -10.40 -14.69 -2.71
N THR A 40 -11.15 -14.57 -3.81
CA THR A 40 -12.27 -15.46 -4.12
C THR A 40 -11.85 -16.36 -5.28
N ILE A 41 -11.67 -17.66 -4.99
CA ILE A 41 -11.30 -18.67 -5.99
C ILE A 41 -12.59 -19.21 -6.62
N VAL A 42 -12.85 -18.84 -7.88
CA VAL A 42 -13.95 -19.42 -8.66
C VAL A 42 -13.37 -20.58 -9.47
N ASN A 43 -13.54 -21.79 -8.95
CA ASN A 43 -12.95 -23.00 -9.51
C ASN A 43 -13.83 -23.59 -10.62
N THR A 44 -13.27 -23.74 -11.82
CA THR A 44 -13.70 -24.76 -12.79
C THR A 44 -12.47 -25.45 -13.38
N VAL A 45 -12.32 -26.73 -13.04
CA VAL A 45 -11.55 -27.83 -13.68
C VAL A 45 -10.02 -27.93 -13.53
N SER A 46 -9.28 -26.97 -12.95
CA SER A 46 -7.83 -27.17 -12.70
C SER A 46 -7.29 -26.37 -11.49
N PRO A 47 -6.42 -26.97 -10.64
CA PRO A 47 -5.87 -26.28 -9.48
C PRO A 47 -4.92 -25.14 -9.92
N ILE A 48 -5.29 -23.91 -9.62
CA ILE A 48 -4.50 -22.70 -9.90
C ILE A 48 -3.49 -22.50 -8.77
N SER A 49 -2.20 -22.53 -9.08
CA SER A 49 -1.11 -22.25 -8.14
C SER A 49 -0.51 -20.87 -8.44
N CYS A 50 -0.80 -19.89 -7.59
CA CYS A 50 -0.23 -18.55 -7.70
C CYS A 50 0.05 -17.95 -6.32
N THR A 51 1.06 -17.10 -6.26
CA THR A 51 1.37 -16.27 -5.09
C THR A 51 0.93 -14.85 -5.40
N VAL A 52 0.03 -14.30 -4.60
CA VAL A 52 -0.45 -12.91 -4.69
C VAL A 52 0.09 -12.14 -3.47
N PRO A 53 0.41 -10.84 -3.59
CA PRO A 53 0.85 -10.06 -2.44
C PRO A 53 -0.23 -10.05 -1.37
N ALA A 54 0.12 -10.42 -0.13
CA ALA A 54 -0.82 -10.44 0.99
C ALA A 54 -1.35 -9.03 1.35
N CYS A 55 -0.65 -7.99 0.89
CA CYS A 55 -1.07 -6.61 1.02
C CYS A 55 -0.41 -5.71 -0.04
N LEU A 56 -1.06 -4.60 -0.35
CA LEU A 56 -0.47 -3.46 -1.06
C LEU A 56 -0.14 -2.40 0.01
N PRO A 57 1.07 -2.40 0.60
CA PRO A 57 1.37 -1.48 1.68
C PRO A 57 1.46 -0.05 1.15
N VAL A 58 0.58 0.81 1.69
CA VAL A 58 0.58 2.25 1.47
C VAL A 58 0.94 2.88 2.79
N SER A 59 2.04 3.62 2.87
CA SER A 59 2.37 4.41 4.06
C SER A 59 2.18 5.89 3.77
N LEU A 60 1.77 6.63 4.80
CA LEU A 60 1.76 8.09 4.76
C LEU A 60 2.98 8.56 5.54
N VAL A 61 4.02 9.01 4.83
CA VAL A 61 5.23 9.58 5.44
C VAL A 61 5.16 11.09 5.23
N GLU A 62 5.07 11.84 6.33
CA GLU A 62 5.05 13.32 6.30
C GLU A 62 3.95 13.93 5.40
N GLY A 63 2.79 13.27 5.30
CA GLY A 63 1.67 13.71 4.46
C GLY A 63 1.76 13.29 2.99
N TYR A 64 2.81 12.54 2.60
CA TYR A 64 2.96 11.97 1.26
C TYR A 64 2.67 10.47 1.25
N VAL A 65 1.97 10.02 0.21
CA VAL A 65 1.67 8.61 -0.02
C VAL A 65 2.90 7.92 -0.60
N VAL A 66 3.45 6.95 0.14
CA VAL A 66 4.50 6.04 -0.32
C VAL A 66 3.86 4.68 -0.58
N THR A 67 3.99 4.19 -1.81
CA THR A 67 3.53 2.85 -2.23
C THR A 67 4.72 1.91 -2.34
N ALA A 68 4.61 0.67 -1.85
CA ALA A 68 5.69 -0.29 -2.08
C ALA A 68 5.84 -0.64 -3.56
N ASN A 69 7.10 -0.67 -4.01
CA ASN A 69 7.46 -0.86 -5.41
C ASN A 69 7.44 -2.34 -5.88
N ASN A 70 7.18 -3.31 -4.99
CA ASN A 70 7.45 -4.74 -5.23
C ASN A 70 6.23 -5.67 -5.05
N ALA A 71 5.00 -5.18 -5.25
CA ALA A 71 3.84 -6.08 -5.29
C ALA A 71 3.86 -6.88 -6.62
N MET A 72 3.76 -8.20 -6.57
CA MET A 72 3.80 -9.08 -7.75
C MET A 72 2.82 -10.24 -7.62
N ILE A 73 2.10 -10.57 -8.70
CA ILE A 73 1.37 -11.82 -8.84
C ILE A 73 2.27 -12.81 -9.56
N THR A 74 2.60 -13.93 -8.92
CA THR A 74 3.49 -14.96 -9.48
C THR A 74 2.69 -16.23 -9.78
N ASN A 75 2.72 -16.70 -11.02
CA ASN A 75 2.22 -18.02 -11.38
C ASN A 75 3.29 -19.05 -11.01
N THR A 76 3.00 -19.88 -10.00
CA THR A 76 3.90 -20.95 -9.54
C THR A 76 3.53 -22.31 -10.15
N GLY A 77 2.50 -22.35 -11.00
CA GLY A 77 2.17 -23.52 -11.80
C GLY A 77 3.30 -23.88 -12.76
N LYS A 78 3.48 -25.19 -12.99
CA LYS A 78 4.45 -25.73 -13.96
C LYS A 78 3.94 -25.69 -15.40
N THR A 79 2.63 -25.57 -15.57
CA THR A 79 1.93 -25.51 -16.86
C THR A 79 0.72 -24.60 -16.74
N GLY A 80 0.24 -24.09 -17.89
CA GLY A 80 -0.90 -23.19 -17.96
C GLY A 80 -0.57 -21.74 -17.62
N ALA A 81 -1.27 -20.81 -18.26
CA ALA A 81 -1.20 -19.40 -17.93
C ALA A 81 -2.38 -19.01 -17.03
N ILE A 82 -2.19 -17.98 -16.21
CA ILE A 82 -3.25 -17.38 -15.40
C ILE A 82 -3.44 -15.92 -15.81
N ARG A 83 -4.61 -15.35 -15.56
CA ARG A 83 -4.88 -13.93 -15.84
C ARG A 83 -5.72 -13.35 -14.74
N VAL A 84 -5.45 -12.09 -14.38
CA VAL A 84 -6.38 -11.31 -13.56
C VAL A 84 -7.55 -10.91 -14.44
N THR A 85 -8.75 -11.36 -14.08
CA THR A 85 -9.99 -11.08 -14.84
C THR A 85 -10.80 -9.96 -14.21
N LYS A 86 -10.55 -9.66 -12.94
CA LYS A 86 -11.23 -8.60 -12.21
C LYS A 86 -10.32 -8.04 -11.12
N VAL A 87 -10.35 -6.73 -10.96
CA VAL A 87 -9.80 -6.04 -9.78
C VAL A 87 -10.94 -5.28 -9.14
N ASP A 88 -11.18 -5.51 -7.86
CA ASP A 88 -12.25 -4.87 -7.08
C ASP A 88 -11.63 -4.15 -5.88
N VAL A 89 -12.09 -2.93 -5.60
CA VAL A 89 -11.61 -2.12 -4.48
C VAL A 89 -12.77 -1.85 -3.54
N GLN A 90 -12.71 -2.43 -2.35
CA GLN A 90 -13.74 -2.30 -1.33
C GLN A 90 -13.32 -1.28 -0.28
N ALA A 91 -14.29 -0.48 0.18
CA ALA A 91 -14.07 0.47 1.25
C ALA A 91 -13.75 -0.26 2.56
N GLY A 92 -12.78 0.27 3.30
CA GLY A 92 -12.55 -0.08 4.70
C GLY A 92 -13.06 1.06 5.58
N THR A 93 -12.16 1.65 6.34
CA THR A 93 -12.39 2.89 7.11
C THR A 93 -12.41 4.14 6.21
N PHE A 94 -11.81 4.07 5.01
CA PHE A 94 -11.78 5.18 4.07
C PHE A 94 -12.78 4.95 2.94
N GLU A 95 -13.42 6.02 2.50
CA GLU A 95 -14.26 6.00 1.31
C GLU A 95 -13.39 5.91 0.05
N ILE A 96 -13.81 5.09 -0.92
CA ILE A 96 -13.09 4.98 -2.19
C ILE A 96 -13.51 6.09 -3.14
N GLY A 97 -12.57 6.96 -3.49
CA GLY A 97 -12.78 8.09 -4.39
C GLY A 97 -12.41 7.80 -5.85
N SER A 98 -12.54 8.81 -6.70
CA SER A 98 -11.99 8.81 -8.07
C SER A 98 -10.51 9.17 -8.04
N TYR A 99 -9.64 8.37 -8.66
CA TYR A 99 -8.22 8.70 -8.72
C TYR A 99 -7.93 9.89 -9.62
N ASP A 100 -8.64 10.00 -10.74
CA ASP A 100 -8.42 11.06 -11.72
C ASP A 100 -9.00 12.40 -11.25
N ASP A 101 -10.09 12.34 -10.48
CA ASP A 101 -10.82 13.50 -9.94
C ASP A 101 -10.87 13.47 -8.41
N PHE A 102 -9.70 13.30 -7.78
CA PHE A 102 -9.62 13.10 -6.34
C PHE A 102 -10.06 14.34 -5.56
N SER A 103 -11.21 14.27 -4.90
CA SER A 103 -11.63 15.25 -3.91
C SER A 103 -11.14 14.85 -2.52
N ALA A 104 -10.49 15.77 -1.81
CA ALA A 104 -10.14 15.61 -0.40
C ALA A 104 -11.41 15.70 0.48
N SER A 105 -12.25 14.67 0.42
CA SER A 105 -13.35 14.45 1.36
C SER A 105 -12.80 13.85 2.67
N LYS A 106 -13.63 13.83 3.73
CA LYS A 106 -13.19 13.30 5.03
C LYS A 106 -12.85 11.81 4.90
N ASN A 107 -11.58 11.45 5.13
CA ASN A 107 -11.09 10.06 5.13
C ASN A 107 -11.37 9.33 3.80
N SER A 108 -10.77 9.80 2.70
CA SER A 108 -10.90 9.19 1.38
C SER A 108 -9.59 8.64 0.83
N ILE A 109 -9.69 7.58 0.06
CA ILE A 109 -8.57 6.96 -0.65
C ILE A 109 -8.96 6.69 -2.10
N ALA A 110 -8.07 6.95 -3.03
CA ALA A 110 -8.21 6.54 -4.41
C ALA A 110 -6.94 5.85 -4.88
N LEU A 111 -7.10 4.79 -5.67
CA LEU A 111 -6.03 3.93 -6.16
C LEU A 111 -5.97 3.97 -7.69
N ASN A 112 -4.76 3.90 -8.24
CA ASN A 112 -4.50 3.53 -9.63
C ASN A 112 -3.64 2.28 -9.62
N ILE A 113 -4.10 1.18 -10.20
CA ILE A 113 -3.44 -0.13 -10.18
C ILE A 113 -3.19 -0.58 -11.61
N ASN A 114 -1.92 -0.72 -12.00
CA ASN A 114 -1.46 -1.01 -13.36
C ASN A 114 -2.13 -0.12 -14.43
N GLY A 115 -2.36 1.16 -14.12
CA GLY A 115 -3.04 2.10 -15.00
C GLY A 115 -4.57 2.12 -14.85
N CYS A 116 -5.16 1.22 -14.07
CA CYS A 116 -6.60 1.17 -13.81
C CYS A 116 -6.95 2.06 -12.62
N SER A 117 -7.56 3.22 -12.89
CA SER A 117 -8.01 4.18 -11.87
C SER A 117 -9.32 3.76 -11.20
N THR A 118 -9.39 3.91 -9.88
CA THR A 118 -10.65 3.91 -9.11
C THR A 118 -11.54 5.07 -9.56
N LYS A 119 -12.86 4.83 -9.57
CA LYS A 119 -13.93 5.83 -9.79
C LYS A 119 -14.93 5.89 -8.63
N GLY A 120 -14.63 5.16 -7.56
CA GLY A 120 -15.57 4.75 -6.53
C GLY A 120 -15.24 3.33 -6.04
N ALA A 121 -15.97 2.85 -5.05
CA ALA A 121 -15.84 1.46 -4.59
C ALA A 121 -16.38 0.48 -5.64
N GLY A 122 -15.81 -0.72 -5.65
CA GLY A 122 -16.18 -1.81 -6.55
C GLY A 122 -15.14 -2.05 -7.64
N SER A 123 -15.62 -2.54 -8.78
CA SER A 123 -14.77 -3.13 -9.81
C SER A 123 -14.09 -2.07 -10.67
N LEU A 124 -12.78 -2.21 -10.87
CA LEU A 124 -12.02 -1.35 -11.76
C LEU A 124 -12.32 -1.71 -13.21
N THR A 125 -12.41 -0.68 -14.05
CA THR A 125 -12.36 -0.88 -15.50
C THR A 125 -10.92 -1.20 -15.88
N LEU A 126 -10.69 -2.44 -16.33
CA LEU A 126 -9.36 -2.88 -16.72
C LEU A 126 -9.00 -2.29 -18.08
N VAL A 127 -7.92 -1.51 -18.15
CA VAL A 127 -7.40 -1.03 -19.43
C VAL A 127 -6.65 -2.16 -20.12
N ASP A 128 -6.63 -2.15 -21.45
CA ASP A 128 -5.95 -3.17 -22.23
C ASP A 128 -4.46 -3.24 -21.87
N GLY A 129 -3.93 -4.45 -21.76
CA GLY A 129 -2.55 -4.69 -21.34
C GLY A 129 -2.21 -4.41 -19.87
N ALA A 130 -3.14 -3.96 -19.02
CA ALA A 130 -2.88 -3.75 -17.58
C ALA A 130 -2.59 -5.06 -16.83
N PHE A 131 -3.26 -6.14 -17.26
CA PHE A 131 -3.17 -7.46 -16.66
C PHE A 131 -3.03 -8.54 -17.74
N PRO A 132 -1.85 -8.64 -18.37
CA PRO A 132 -1.59 -9.67 -19.37
C PRO A 132 -1.62 -11.06 -18.73
N ALA A 133 -1.73 -12.09 -19.58
CA ALA A 133 -1.58 -13.47 -19.13
C ALA A 133 -0.18 -13.70 -18.54
N ILE A 134 -0.15 -14.37 -17.39
CA ILE A 134 1.05 -14.74 -16.65
C ILE A 134 1.31 -16.21 -16.93
N ALA A 135 2.28 -16.48 -17.81
CA ALA A 135 2.70 -17.84 -18.12
C ALA A 135 3.19 -18.58 -16.88
N ALA A 136 3.24 -19.92 -16.96
CA ALA A 136 3.82 -20.78 -15.94
C ALA A 136 5.21 -20.27 -15.51
N GLU A 137 5.46 -20.29 -14.21
CA GLU A 137 6.72 -19.85 -13.59
C GLU A 137 7.11 -18.37 -13.86
N LYS A 138 6.17 -17.55 -14.32
CA LYS A 138 6.35 -16.10 -14.53
C LYS A 138 5.60 -15.29 -13.49
N ASN A 139 5.85 -13.99 -13.50
CA ASN A 139 5.22 -13.03 -12.60
C ASN A 139 4.77 -11.77 -13.36
N LEU A 140 3.79 -11.10 -12.77
CA LEU A 140 3.29 -9.79 -13.16
C LEU A 140 3.52 -8.82 -12.01
N ALA A 141 4.27 -7.76 -12.27
CA ALA A 141 4.40 -6.65 -11.34
C ALA A 141 3.06 -5.91 -11.22
N ILE A 142 2.67 -5.61 -9.99
CA ILE A 142 1.52 -4.78 -9.63
C ILE A 142 2.06 -3.41 -9.23
N ARG A 143 2.05 -2.49 -10.19
CA ARG A 143 2.37 -1.09 -9.99
C ARG A 143 1.12 -0.38 -9.50
N TYR A 144 1.21 0.40 -8.44
CA TYR A 144 0.07 1.15 -7.96
C TYR A 144 0.49 2.51 -7.41
N LYS A 145 -0.46 3.44 -7.43
CA LYS A 145 -0.37 4.75 -6.80
C LYS A 145 -1.62 4.93 -5.95
N ALA A 146 -1.48 5.62 -4.81
CA ALA A 146 -2.62 6.00 -4.00
C ALA A 146 -2.64 7.52 -3.79
N LYS A 147 -3.85 8.06 -3.66
CA LYS A 147 -4.12 9.40 -3.13
C LYS A 147 -4.94 9.19 -1.86
N VAL A 148 -4.54 9.81 -0.77
CA VAL A 148 -5.17 9.61 0.54
C VAL A 148 -5.42 10.98 1.16
N SER A 149 -6.62 11.18 1.70
CA SER A 149 -6.97 12.32 2.52
C SER A 149 -7.46 11.81 3.86
N ALA A 150 -6.84 12.24 4.95
CA ALA A 150 -7.25 11.91 6.31
C ALA A 150 -7.42 13.21 7.10
N ASN A 151 -8.52 13.31 7.85
CA ASN A 151 -8.84 14.54 8.59
C ASN A 151 -8.23 14.60 9.99
N GLU A 152 -7.77 13.46 10.50
CA GLU A 152 -7.15 13.30 11.80
C GLU A 152 -6.03 12.26 11.68
N ALA A 153 -5.20 12.13 12.71
CA ALA A 153 -4.15 11.13 12.74
C ALA A 153 -4.77 9.73 12.82
N VAL A 154 -5.00 9.10 11.68
CA VAL A 154 -5.52 7.74 11.60
C VAL A 154 -4.35 6.76 11.57
N THR A 155 -4.25 5.91 12.60
CA THR A 155 -3.17 4.92 12.72
C THR A 155 -3.75 3.50 12.74
N ASN A 156 -3.06 2.56 12.07
CA ASN A 156 -3.38 1.12 12.09
C ASN A 156 -4.80 0.71 11.65
N VAL A 157 -5.43 1.46 10.74
CA VAL A 157 -6.73 1.07 10.18
C VAL A 157 -6.60 0.46 8.79
N ASN A 158 -7.52 -0.44 8.45
CA ASN A 158 -7.73 -0.86 7.08
C ASN A 158 -8.43 0.28 6.32
N ALA A 159 -7.70 0.99 5.46
CA ALA A 159 -8.29 2.07 4.65
C ALA A 159 -9.17 1.53 3.51
N ALA A 160 -8.68 0.52 2.80
CA ALA A 160 -9.35 -0.13 1.69
C ALA A 160 -8.88 -1.59 1.59
N THR A 161 -9.64 -2.42 0.89
CA THR A 161 -9.30 -3.80 0.53
C THR A 161 -9.27 -3.90 -0.99
N VAL A 162 -8.18 -4.42 -1.57
CA VAL A 162 -8.08 -4.69 -3.01
C VAL A 162 -8.20 -6.19 -3.24
N ILE A 163 -9.05 -6.59 -4.18
CA ILE A 163 -9.35 -7.99 -4.48
C ILE A 163 -8.97 -8.25 -5.94
N PHE A 164 -8.08 -9.22 -6.16
CA PHE A 164 -7.75 -9.73 -7.49
C PHE A 164 -8.49 -11.04 -7.72
N THR A 165 -9.31 -11.10 -8.77
CA THR A 165 -9.87 -12.36 -9.26
C THR A 165 -8.97 -12.90 -10.37
N ILE A 166 -8.53 -14.15 -10.22
CA ILE A 166 -7.60 -14.81 -11.13
C ILE A 166 -8.29 -16.03 -11.74
N ALA A 167 -8.16 -16.19 -13.05
CA ALA A 167 -8.63 -17.37 -13.77
C ALA A 167 -7.48 -18.03 -14.54
N ALA A 168 -7.62 -19.32 -14.82
CA ALA A 168 -6.75 -20.02 -15.77
C ALA A 168 -7.09 -19.56 -17.20
N VAL A 169 -6.08 -19.31 -18.02
CA VAL A 169 -6.24 -19.02 -19.45
C VAL A 169 -6.28 -20.35 -20.17
N THR A 170 -7.38 -20.63 -20.88
CA THR A 170 -7.48 -21.80 -21.75
C THR A 170 -7.07 -21.41 -23.17
N ASP A 171 -6.61 -22.37 -23.97
CA ASP A 171 -5.96 -22.15 -25.29
C ASP A 171 -6.81 -21.34 -26.31
N LYS A 172 -8.10 -21.08 -26.04
CA LYS A 172 -8.97 -20.24 -26.86
C LYS A 172 -8.81 -18.72 -26.64
N GLU A 173 -8.19 -18.28 -25.55
CA GLU A 173 -7.97 -16.85 -25.21
C GLU A 173 -6.49 -16.42 -25.31
N ALA A 174 -5.65 -17.30 -25.86
CA ALA A 174 -4.21 -17.09 -26.01
C ALA A 174 -3.80 -16.55 -27.40
N ALA A 175 -4.77 -16.25 -28.27
CA ALA A 175 -4.59 -15.74 -29.63
C ALA A 175 -5.02 -14.27 -29.75
#